data_AF-A0A1E5VSV0-F1
#
_entry.id   AF-A0A1E5VSV0-F1
#
_cell.length_a   1.000
_cell.length_b   1.000
_cell.length_c   1.000
_cell.angle_alpha   90.00
_cell.angle_beta   90.00
_cell.angle_gamma   90.00
#
_symmetry.space_group_name_H-M   'P 1'
#
loop_
_entity.id
_entity.type
_entity.pdbx_description
1 polymer ?
#
loop_
_entity_poly.entity_id
_entity_poly.type
_entity_poly.pdbx_seq_one_letter_code
_entity_poly.pdbx_strand_id
1 'polypeptide(L)'
;MAAEEGTVIACHTKEEFDTQMNKAKEAGKLVVIDFTASWCPPCRFIAPVFVELAKAHPHIIFLKVDVDELKEVSEQYEITAMPTFAFVKDGEKVHTIVGADKENLINTKLSISPRKEERTTMAAEEGVVIACHTKEEFDTQMNKAKEAGKLVIIDFTASWCGPCRVIAPVFVEYAKKYPHTVFLKVDVDELKEVAAEYKIEAMPTFHFIRNGEKIQTVVGARKEELVATIEKHVAATPATATASA
;
A
#
# COMPACT_ATOMS: atom_id res chain seq x y z
N MET A 1 -19.38 26.38 -0.32
CA MET A 1 -18.39 26.71 0.75
C MET A 1 -17.33 25.63 0.72
N ALA A 2 -16.05 25.99 0.79
CA ALA A 2 -14.96 25.00 0.86
C ALA A 2 -14.99 24.26 2.20
N ALA A 3 -14.47 23.03 2.24
CA ALA A 3 -14.14 22.38 3.50
C ALA A 3 -12.88 23.05 4.09
N GLU A 4 -12.84 23.26 5.41
CA GLU A 4 -11.65 23.78 6.08
C GLU A 4 -10.57 22.69 6.08
N GLU A 5 -9.57 22.85 5.22
CA GLU A 5 -8.54 21.82 5.02
C GLU A 5 -7.72 21.60 6.29
N GLY A 6 -7.58 20.34 6.69
CA GLY A 6 -6.90 19.95 7.94
C GLY A 6 -7.80 19.91 9.19
N THR A 7 -9.13 19.98 9.04
CA THR A 7 -10.11 19.84 10.14
C THR A 7 -10.78 18.45 10.14
N VAL A 8 -11.36 18.09 11.29
CA VAL A 8 -12.28 16.94 11.41
C VAL A 8 -13.71 17.48 11.33
N ILE A 9 -14.47 17.04 10.33
CA ILE A 9 -15.86 17.44 10.10
C ILE A 9 -16.78 16.46 10.83
N ALA A 10 -17.53 16.94 11.81
CA ALA A 10 -18.64 16.16 12.35
C ALA A 10 -19.82 16.19 11.37
N CYS A 11 -20.39 15.03 11.08
CA CYS A 11 -21.67 14.89 10.37
C CYS A 11 -22.72 14.45 11.39
N HIS A 12 -23.87 15.14 11.42
CA HIS A 12 -25.00 14.84 12.33
C HIS A 12 -26.23 14.32 11.57
N THR A 13 -26.22 14.42 10.24
CA THR A 13 -27.27 13.95 9.33
C THR A 13 -26.68 13.21 8.12
N LYS A 14 -27.50 12.39 7.46
CA LYS A 14 -27.11 11.69 6.23
C LYS A 14 -26.77 12.65 5.09
N GLU A 15 -27.50 13.76 4.95
CA GLU A 15 -27.27 14.75 3.89
C GLU A 15 -25.91 15.44 4.03
N GLU A 16 -25.48 15.77 5.26
CA GLU A 16 -24.12 16.27 5.52
C GLU A 16 -23.06 15.22 5.16
N PHE A 17 -23.26 13.96 5.56
CA PHE A 17 -22.34 12.87 5.28
C PHE A 17 -22.20 12.65 3.76
N ASP A 18 -23.30 12.43 3.06
CA ASP A 18 -23.32 12.23 1.60
C ASP A 18 -22.73 13.45 0.86
N THR A 19 -22.95 14.67 1.38
CA THR A 19 -22.35 15.90 0.84
C THR A 19 -20.81 15.90 0.95
N GLN A 20 -20.21 15.38 2.02
CA GLN A 20 -18.74 15.26 2.08
C GLN A 20 -18.23 14.08 1.25
N MET A 21 -18.95 12.95 1.21
CA MET A 21 -18.59 11.79 0.39
C MET A 21 -18.57 12.12 -1.11
N ASN A 22 -19.56 12.88 -1.59
CA ASN A 22 -19.60 13.33 -2.98
C ASN A 22 -18.44 14.28 -3.32
N LYS A 23 -18.18 15.31 -2.49
CA LYS A 23 -17.01 16.19 -2.66
C LYS A 23 -15.69 15.43 -2.67
N ALA A 24 -15.55 14.41 -1.82
CA ALA A 24 -14.36 13.57 -1.77
C ALA A 24 -14.16 12.83 -3.10
N LYS A 25 -15.22 12.22 -3.63
CA LYS A 25 -15.23 11.51 -4.90
C LYS A 25 -14.96 12.43 -6.10
N GLU A 26 -15.59 13.60 -6.14
CA GLU A 26 -15.35 14.62 -7.18
C GLU A 26 -13.90 15.15 -7.17
N ALA A 27 -13.32 15.33 -5.98
CA ALA A 27 -11.94 15.80 -5.81
C ALA A 27 -10.89 14.67 -5.82
N GLY A 28 -11.31 13.40 -5.96
CA GLY A 28 -10.44 12.23 -5.80
C GLY A 28 -9.73 12.14 -4.43
N LYS A 29 -10.23 12.83 -3.39
CA LYS A 29 -9.65 12.80 -2.03
C LYS A 29 -10.01 11.50 -1.31
N LEU A 30 -9.11 11.01 -0.46
CA LEU A 30 -9.43 9.95 0.50
C LEU A 30 -10.34 10.53 1.61
N VAL A 31 -11.26 9.71 2.12
CA VAL A 31 -12.00 9.97 3.36
C VAL A 31 -11.54 9.00 4.45
N VAL A 32 -11.42 9.48 5.69
CA VAL A 32 -11.30 8.64 6.89
C VAL A 32 -12.40 9.03 7.87
N ILE A 33 -13.13 8.06 8.42
CA ILE A 33 -14.33 8.26 9.23
C ILE A 33 -14.11 7.69 10.64
N ASP A 34 -14.10 8.55 11.68
CA ASP A 34 -14.21 8.15 13.10
C ASP A 34 -15.67 7.82 13.42
N PHE A 35 -16.01 6.52 13.38
CA PHE A 35 -17.26 6.04 13.96
C PHE A 35 -17.09 5.93 15.47
N THR A 36 -17.89 6.72 16.18
CA THR A 36 -17.69 7.08 17.58
C THR A 36 -18.97 6.86 18.38
N ALA A 37 -18.90 6.96 19.71
CA ALA A 37 -20.10 7.12 20.52
C ALA A 37 -19.87 7.98 21.77
N SER A 38 -20.87 8.77 22.14
CA SER A 38 -20.90 9.54 23.39
C SER A 38 -20.56 8.72 24.65
N TRP A 39 -21.03 7.47 24.73
CA TRP A 39 -20.81 6.53 25.84
C TRP A 39 -19.48 5.77 25.80
N CYS A 40 -18.69 5.89 24.73
CA CYS A 40 -17.43 5.16 24.53
C CYS A 40 -16.22 5.87 25.17
N PRO A 41 -15.55 5.32 26.21
CA PRO A 41 -14.34 5.92 26.77
C PRO A 41 -13.12 5.85 25.83
N PRO A 42 -12.79 4.72 25.16
CA PRO A 42 -11.66 4.64 24.23
C PRO A 42 -11.67 5.70 23.13
N CYS A 43 -12.86 6.03 22.61
CA CYS A 43 -13.10 7.07 21.61
C CYS A 43 -12.53 8.43 22.05
N ARG A 44 -12.65 8.77 23.34
CA ARG A 44 -12.17 10.05 23.90
C ARG A 44 -10.64 10.13 23.97
N PHE A 45 -9.95 8.98 24.07
CA PHE A 45 -8.48 8.93 24.09
C PHE A 45 -7.87 9.03 22.69
N ILE A 46 -8.54 8.49 21.66
CA ILE A 46 -8.04 8.50 20.27
C ILE A 46 -8.47 9.76 19.49
N ALA A 47 -9.59 10.40 19.83
CA ALA A 47 -10.05 11.65 19.22
C ALA A 47 -8.97 12.75 19.04
N PRO A 48 -8.09 13.07 20.02
CA PRO A 48 -7.02 14.04 19.80
C PRO A 48 -6.03 13.60 18.69
N VAL A 49 -5.71 12.31 18.59
CA VAL A 49 -4.84 11.77 17.53
C VAL A 49 -5.49 11.92 16.17
N PHE A 50 -6.80 11.67 16.06
CA PHE A 50 -7.55 11.85 14.82
C PHE A 50 -7.55 13.32 14.36
N VAL A 51 -7.63 14.27 15.31
CA VAL A 51 -7.49 15.71 15.03
C VAL A 51 -6.06 16.11 14.65
N GLU A 52 -5.02 15.47 15.19
CA GLU A 52 -3.63 15.67 14.76
C GLU A 52 -3.39 15.12 13.33
N LEU A 53 -3.94 13.95 13.02
CA LEU A 53 -3.87 13.35 11.67
C LEU A 53 -4.58 14.21 10.62
N ALA A 54 -5.73 14.78 10.95
CA ALA A 54 -6.41 15.74 10.08
C ALA A 54 -5.49 16.92 9.71
N LYS A 55 -4.89 17.57 10.73
CA LYS A 55 -3.97 18.70 10.53
C LYS A 55 -2.72 18.33 9.74
N ALA A 56 -2.20 17.11 9.90
CA ALA A 56 -1.04 16.61 9.16
C ALA A 56 -1.37 16.26 7.69
N HIS A 57 -2.63 15.95 7.38
CA HIS A 57 -3.07 15.50 6.04
C HIS A 57 -4.25 16.31 5.47
N PRO A 58 -4.09 17.62 5.16
CA PRO A 58 -5.16 18.46 4.59
C PRO A 58 -5.67 18.01 3.20
N HIS A 59 -4.93 17.13 2.52
CA HIS A 59 -5.32 16.48 1.27
C HIS A 59 -6.31 15.31 1.47
N ILE A 60 -6.60 14.93 2.72
CA ILE A 60 -7.54 13.87 3.11
C ILE A 60 -8.72 14.54 3.85
N ILE A 61 -9.93 14.01 3.68
CA ILE A 61 -11.13 14.48 4.37
C ILE A 61 -11.34 13.60 5.61
N PHE A 62 -11.31 14.19 6.79
CA PHE A 62 -11.56 13.49 8.05
C PHE A 62 -12.99 13.77 8.51
N LEU A 63 -13.81 12.73 8.58
CA LEU A 63 -15.18 12.79 9.07
C LEU A 63 -15.28 12.16 10.45
N LYS A 64 -16.27 12.60 11.22
CA LYS A 64 -16.67 12.00 12.49
C LYS A 64 -18.17 11.76 12.48
N VAL A 65 -18.57 10.57 12.91
CA VAL A 65 -19.96 10.10 12.92
C VAL A 65 -20.23 9.46 14.28
N ASP A 66 -21.22 9.97 15.03
CA ASP A 66 -21.70 9.26 16.22
C ASP A 66 -22.74 8.21 15.80
N VAL A 67 -22.53 6.96 16.23
CA VAL A 67 -23.36 5.82 15.80
C VAL A 67 -24.75 5.81 16.43
N ASP A 68 -24.97 6.56 17.52
CA ASP A 68 -26.32 6.77 18.05
C ASP A 68 -27.11 7.80 17.23
N GLU A 69 -26.43 8.70 16.54
CA GLU A 69 -27.04 9.76 15.72
C GLU A 69 -27.28 9.30 14.27
N LEU A 70 -26.27 8.73 13.59
CA LEU A 70 -26.38 8.27 12.19
C LEU A 70 -26.35 6.74 12.10
N LYS A 71 -27.43 6.10 12.55
CA LYS A 71 -27.58 4.64 12.55
C LYS A 71 -27.49 4.05 11.14
N GLU A 72 -28.16 4.66 10.17
CA GLU A 72 -28.15 4.22 8.76
C GLU A 72 -26.73 4.23 8.14
N VAL A 73 -25.89 5.20 8.48
CA VAL A 73 -24.49 5.24 8.00
C VAL A 73 -23.66 4.19 8.74
N SER A 74 -23.90 3.99 10.03
CA SER A 74 -23.23 2.96 10.83
C SER A 74 -23.57 1.54 10.32
N GLU A 75 -24.82 1.30 9.94
CA GLU A 75 -25.29 0.06 9.30
C GLU A 75 -24.67 -0.11 7.90
N GLN A 76 -24.66 0.93 7.06
CA GLN A 76 -24.05 0.91 5.73
C GLN A 76 -22.55 0.53 5.77
N TYR A 77 -21.83 0.91 6.83
CA TYR A 77 -20.41 0.62 7.00
C TYR A 77 -20.11 -0.65 7.84
N GLU A 78 -21.15 -1.41 8.25
CA GLU A 78 -21.05 -2.64 9.05
C GLU A 78 -20.40 -2.43 10.44
N ILE A 79 -20.70 -1.30 11.06
CA ILE A 79 -20.01 -0.81 12.25
C ILE A 79 -20.51 -1.50 13.52
N THR A 80 -19.61 -2.22 14.21
CA THR A 80 -19.95 -3.15 15.31
C THR A 80 -19.28 -2.86 16.66
N ALA A 81 -18.24 -2.02 16.70
CA ALA A 81 -17.53 -1.67 17.95
C ALA A 81 -16.95 -0.25 17.88
N MET A 82 -16.96 0.48 19.01
CA MET A 82 -16.48 1.87 19.07
C MET A 82 -15.11 1.99 19.77
N PRO A 83 -14.19 2.84 19.27
CA PRO A 83 -14.25 3.52 17.97
C PRO A 83 -13.96 2.54 16.82
N THR A 84 -14.41 2.87 15.61
CA THR A 84 -13.98 2.21 14.37
C THR A 84 -13.62 3.26 13.33
N PHE A 85 -12.47 3.12 12.69
CA PHE A 85 -12.00 4.01 11.63
C PHE A 85 -12.18 3.35 10.27
N ALA A 86 -13.11 3.85 9.47
CA ALA A 86 -13.29 3.41 8.08
C ALA A 86 -12.54 4.33 7.11
N PHE A 87 -11.85 3.74 6.14
CA PHE A 87 -11.12 4.46 5.09
C PHE A 87 -11.89 4.26 3.78
N VAL A 88 -12.19 5.35 3.08
CA VAL A 88 -13.11 5.33 1.93
C VAL A 88 -12.53 6.12 0.77
N LYS A 89 -12.41 5.47 -0.38
CA LYS A 89 -11.85 6.05 -1.61
C LYS A 89 -12.84 5.86 -2.74
N ASP A 90 -13.14 6.93 -3.47
CA ASP A 90 -14.05 6.96 -4.64
C ASP A 90 -15.47 6.39 -4.39
N GLY A 91 -15.86 6.24 -3.11
CA GLY A 91 -17.14 5.70 -2.62
C GLY A 91 -17.04 4.32 -1.96
N GLU A 92 -15.89 3.65 -2.00
CA GLU A 92 -15.71 2.27 -1.53
C GLU A 92 -14.88 2.17 -0.24
N LYS A 93 -15.30 1.30 0.69
CA LYS A 93 -14.65 1.04 1.98
C LYS A 93 -13.37 0.21 1.76
N VAL A 94 -12.23 0.88 1.63
CA VAL A 94 -10.93 0.28 1.27
C VAL A 94 -10.12 -0.25 2.47
N HIS A 95 -10.35 0.27 3.68
CA HIS A 95 -9.74 -0.27 4.90
C HIS A 95 -10.61 0.01 6.13
N THR A 96 -10.37 -0.70 7.23
CA THR A 96 -11.06 -0.51 8.52
C THR A 96 -10.16 -0.91 9.69
N ILE A 97 -10.07 -0.04 10.71
CA ILE A 97 -9.38 -0.30 11.98
C ILE A 97 -10.43 -0.29 13.10
N VAL A 98 -10.46 -1.33 13.93
CA VAL A 98 -11.41 -1.45 15.04
C VAL A 98 -10.69 -1.24 16.37
N GLY A 99 -11.22 -0.37 17.22
CA GLY A 99 -10.65 -0.01 18.52
C GLY A 99 -9.75 1.22 18.47
N ALA A 100 -9.37 1.71 19.66
CA ALA A 100 -8.56 2.91 19.86
C ALA A 100 -7.04 2.67 19.62
N ASP A 101 -6.69 1.98 18.53
CA ASP A 101 -5.32 1.62 18.19
C ASP A 101 -4.57 2.83 17.58
N LYS A 102 -3.88 3.58 18.46
CA LYS A 102 -3.08 4.75 18.06
C LYS A 102 -1.95 4.39 17.09
N GLU A 103 -1.28 3.26 17.29
CA GLU A 103 -0.12 2.91 16.47
C GLU A 103 -0.56 2.49 15.07
N ASN A 104 -1.61 1.70 14.95
CA ASN A 104 -2.17 1.31 13.66
C ASN A 104 -2.80 2.52 12.92
N LEU A 105 -3.50 3.40 13.63
CA LEU A 105 -4.11 4.60 13.02
C LEU A 105 -3.06 5.60 12.47
N ILE A 106 -1.88 5.69 13.10
CA ILE A 106 -0.76 6.54 12.63
C ILE A 106 0.09 5.83 11.56
N ASN A 107 0.38 4.54 11.74
CA ASN A 107 1.23 3.77 10.84
C ASN A 107 0.50 3.25 9.59
N THR A 108 -0.84 3.30 9.57
CA THR A 108 -1.63 3.10 8.37
C THR A 108 -1.19 4.08 7.29
N LYS A 109 -0.91 3.55 6.10
CA LYS A 109 -0.50 4.35 4.94
C LYS A 109 -1.68 5.17 4.43
N LEU A 110 -1.87 6.35 5.02
CA LEU A 110 -2.78 7.40 4.55
C LEU A 110 -2.51 7.82 3.09
N SER A 111 -1.33 7.50 2.55
CA SER A 111 -1.10 7.36 1.11
C SER A 111 -1.80 6.11 0.54
N ILE A 112 -3.13 6.16 0.46
CA ILE A 112 -3.91 5.11 -0.22
C ILE A 112 -3.82 5.32 -1.74
N SER A 113 -2.81 4.69 -2.36
CA SER A 113 -2.83 4.37 -3.80
C SER A 113 -4.03 3.43 -4.08
N PRO A 114 -4.77 3.60 -5.18
CA PRO A 114 -5.96 2.81 -5.46
C PRO A 114 -5.63 1.41 -6.03
N ARG A 115 -6.33 0.38 -5.53
CA ARG A 115 -6.49 -0.96 -6.13
C ARG A 115 -7.58 -1.73 -5.37
N LYS A 116 -8.34 -2.66 -5.96
CA LYS A 116 -8.25 -3.39 -7.25
C LYS A 116 -9.59 -3.30 -8.01
N GLU A 117 -9.70 -3.45 -9.33
CA GLU A 117 -8.76 -3.50 -10.47
C GLU A 117 -9.54 -2.87 -11.69
N GLU A 118 -9.39 -3.09 -13.01
CA GLU A 118 -8.62 -3.97 -13.91
C GLU A 118 -8.18 -3.22 -15.18
N ARG A 119 -9.09 -2.46 -15.79
CA ARG A 119 -8.92 -1.83 -17.11
C ARG A 119 -9.11 -0.31 -17.01
N THR A 120 -8.22 0.54 -17.54
CA THR A 120 -7.05 0.30 -18.42
C THR A 120 -5.97 1.38 -18.24
N THR A 121 -4.82 1.19 -18.89
CA THR A 121 -3.74 2.15 -19.20
C THR A 121 -2.72 2.53 -18.11
N MET A 122 -1.54 1.89 -18.23
CA MET A 122 -0.20 2.52 -18.25
C MET A 122 0.21 3.52 -17.15
N ALA A 123 0.68 2.98 -16.03
CA ALA A 123 2.05 3.22 -15.56
C ALA A 123 2.51 2.03 -14.68
N ALA A 124 3.83 1.86 -14.52
CA ALA A 124 4.35 1.09 -13.37
C ALA A 124 4.62 2.11 -12.26
N GLU A 125 4.19 1.83 -11.02
CA GLU A 125 4.61 2.63 -9.86
C GLU A 125 6.12 2.46 -9.68
N GLU A 126 6.90 3.45 -10.12
CA GLU A 126 8.34 3.44 -9.99
C GLU A 126 8.75 3.78 -8.54
N GLY A 127 9.65 2.99 -7.96
CA GLY A 127 10.17 3.24 -6.61
C GLY A 127 9.55 2.44 -5.46
N VAL A 128 8.68 1.46 -5.76
CA VAL A 128 8.04 0.58 -4.75
C VAL A 128 8.40 -0.89 -4.92
N VAL A 129 8.26 -1.66 -3.84
CA VAL A 129 8.30 -3.13 -3.88
C VAL A 129 6.88 -3.63 -4.12
N ILE A 130 6.66 -4.28 -5.26
CA ILE A 130 5.37 -4.85 -5.66
C ILE A 130 5.25 -6.25 -5.07
N ALA A 131 4.30 -6.47 -4.15
CA ALA A 131 3.93 -7.81 -3.74
C ALA A 131 3.08 -8.46 -4.85
N CYS A 132 3.41 -9.71 -5.20
CA CYS A 132 2.58 -10.55 -6.06
C CYS A 132 1.93 -11.62 -5.19
N HIS A 133 0.61 -11.77 -5.28
CA HIS A 133 -0.22 -12.70 -4.53
C HIS A 133 -0.85 -13.79 -5.43
N THR A 134 -0.81 -13.64 -6.76
CA THR A 134 -1.18 -14.69 -7.73
C THR A 134 -0.14 -14.87 -8.84
N LYS A 135 -0.23 -15.99 -9.59
CA LYS A 135 0.62 -16.25 -10.77
C LYS A 135 0.40 -15.23 -11.87
N GLU A 136 -0.84 -14.83 -12.15
CA GLU A 136 -1.15 -13.86 -13.21
C GLU A 136 -0.59 -12.48 -12.88
N GLU A 137 -0.58 -12.07 -11.60
CA GLU A 137 0.08 -10.84 -11.16
C GLU A 137 1.58 -10.89 -11.40
N PHE A 138 2.22 -11.98 -10.97
CA PHE A 138 3.65 -12.20 -11.15
C PHE A 138 4.04 -12.19 -12.63
N ASP A 139 3.37 -12.98 -13.46
CA ASP A 139 3.62 -13.05 -14.90
C ASP A 139 3.33 -11.71 -15.59
N THR A 140 2.31 -10.95 -15.14
CA THR A 140 2.03 -9.61 -15.63
C THR A 140 3.20 -8.64 -15.37
N GLN A 141 3.81 -8.67 -14.18
CA GLN A 141 4.98 -7.82 -13.91
C GLN A 141 6.23 -8.28 -14.67
N MET A 142 6.45 -9.60 -14.75
CA MET A 142 7.59 -10.17 -15.49
C MET A 142 7.53 -9.83 -16.99
N ASN A 143 6.35 -9.91 -17.60
CA ASN A 143 6.17 -9.54 -19.01
C ASN A 143 6.37 -8.03 -19.22
N LYS A 144 5.70 -7.16 -18.44
CA LYS A 144 5.87 -5.70 -18.53
C LYS A 144 7.33 -5.27 -18.38
N ALA A 145 8.06 -5.87 -17.43
CA ALA A 145 9.46 -5.56 -17.22
C ALA A 145 10.34 -6.02 -18.40
N LYS A 146 10.06 -7.19 -18.97
CA LYS A 146 10.74 -7.72 -20.16
C LYS A 146 10.48 -6.86 -21.40
N GLU A 147 9.24 -6.43 -21.63
CA GLU A 147 8.86 -5.51 -22.72
C GLU A 147 9.56 -4.15 -22.56
N ALA A 148 9.65 -3.63 -21.34
CA ALA A 148 10.34 -2.37 -21.03
C ALA A 148 11.88 -2.50 -20.91
N GLY A 149 12.46 -3.69 -21.11
CA GLY A 149 13.90 -3.95 -20.95
C GLY A 149 14.44 -3.75 -19.53
N LYS A 150 13.57 -3.66 -18.52
CA LYS A 150 13.92 -3.36 -17.13
C LYS A 150 14.59 -4.55 -16.45
N LEU A 151 15.48 -4.25 -15.51
CA LEU A 151 15.95 -5.21 -14.51
C LEU A 151 14.78 -5.53 -13.56
N VAL A 152 14.56 -6.81 -13.27
CA VAL A 152 13.67 -7.28 -12.20
C VAL A 152 14.52 -7.85 -11.07
N ILE A 153 14.13 -7.58 -9.83
CA ILE A 153 14.73 -8.14 -8.63
C ILE A 153 13.59 -8.68 -7.77
N ILE A 154 13.59 -9.99 -7.49
CA ILE A 154 12.54 -10.66 -6.72
C ILE A 154 13.07 -11.04 -5.33
N ASP A 155 12.39 -10.62 -4.26
CA ASP A 155 12.52 -11.14 -2.89
C ASP A 155 11.58 -12.34 -2.69
N PHE A 156 12.14 -13.55 -2.69
CA PHE A 156 11.42 -14.76 -2.30
C PHE A 156 11.53 -14.95 -0.78
N THR A 157 10.39 -14.85 -0.13
CA THR A 157 10.27 -14.60 1.32
C THR A 157 9.27 -15.55 1.97
N ALA A 158 9.12 -15.49 3.29
CA ALA A 158 8.02 -16.19 3.98
C ALA A 158 7.59 -15.42 5.23
N SER A 159 6.30 -15.41 5.54
CA SER A 159 5.73 -14.75 6.73
C SER A 159 6.42 -15.12 8.06
N TRP A 160 6.83 -16.37 8.22
CA TRP A 160 7.53 -16.93 9.39
C TRP A 160 9.06 -16.71 9.39
N CYS A 161 9.64 -16.27 8.27
CA CYS A 161 11.08 -16.11 8.11
C CYS A 161 11.62 -14.89 8.87
N GLY A 162 12.20 -15.10 10.06
CA GLY A 162 12.86 -14.06 10.85
C GLY A 162 13.90 -13.24 10.08
N PRO A 163 14.88 -13.85 9.40
CA PRO A 163 15.89 -13.13 8.62
C PRO A 163 15.30 -12.28 7.48
N CYS A 164 14.19 -12.70 6.88
CA CYS A 164 13.50 -11.95 5.83
C CYS A 164 12.99 -10.60 6.36
N ARG A 165 12.44 -10.56 7.58
CA ARG A 165 11.98 -9.33 8.24
C ARG A 165 13.12 -8.33 8.49
N VAL A 166 14.35 -8.81 8.69
CA VAL A 166 15.54 -7.97 8.91
C VAL A 166 16.04 -7.31 7.61
N ILE A 167 15.99 -8.02 6.47
CA ILE A 167 16.48 -7.49 5.18
C ILE A 167 15.42 -6.71 4.39
N ALA A 168 14.12 -7.00 4.58
CA ALA A 168 13.01 -6.31 3.93
C ALA A 168 13.08 -4.76 3.92
N PRO A 169 13.42 -4.04 5.02
CA PRO A 169 13.56 -2.58 4.97
C PRO A 169 14.67 -2.10 4.02
N VAL A 170 15.76 -2.86 3.87
CA VAL A 170 16.83 -2.54 2.90
C VAL A 170 16.33 -2.74 1.46
N PHE A 171 15.55 -3.79 1.21
CA PHE A 171 14.96 -4.03 -0.11
C PHE A 171 13.98 -2.89 -0.51
N VAL A 172 13.18 -2.40 0.45
CA VAL A 172 12.29 -1.25 0.26
C VAL A 172 13.05 0.08 0.08
N GLU A 173 14.18 0.27 0.77
CA GLU A 173 15.07 1.43 0.56
C GLU A 173 15.65 1.43 -0.87
N TYR A 174 16.10 0.27 -1.36
CA TYR A 174 16.72 0.15 -2.68
C TYR A 174 15.70 0.21 -3.82
N ALA A 175 14.45 -0.20 -3.60
CA ALA A 175 13.35 0.07 -4.52
C ALA A 175 13.18 1.57 -4.77
N LYS A 176 13.09 2.37 -3.70
CA LYS A 176 12.98 3.84 -3.78
C LYS A 176 14.20 4.49 -4.42
N LYS A 177 15.39 3.95 -4.18
CA LYS A 177 16.67 4.43 -4.74
C LYS A 177 16.79 4.19 -6.25
N TYR A 178 16.11 3.17 -6.79
CA TYR A 178 16.22 2.75 -8.19
C TYR A 178 14.85 2.60 -8.89
N PRO A 179 14.11 3.71 -9.07
CA PRO A 179 12.74 3.70 -9.63
C PRO A 179 12.57 2.95 -10.96
N HIS A 180 13.58 2.99 -11.83
CA HIS A 180 13.55 2.33 -13.14
C HIS A 180 13.81 0.82 -13.10
N THR A 181 14.07 0.24 -11.92
CA THR A 181 14.20 -1.21 -11.68
C THR A 181 12.94 -1.73 -11.00
N VAL A 182 12.48 -2.92 -11.41
CA VAL A 182 11.25 -3.52 -10.86
C VAL A 182 11.61 -4.39 -9.66
N PHE A 183 11.15 -4.02 -8.47
CA PHE A 183 11.33 -4.80 -7.25
C PHE A 183 10.04 -5.58 -6.97
N LEU A 184 10.11 -6.91 -7.02
CA LEU A 184 9.00 -7.81 -6.70
C LEU A 184 9.22 -8.49 -5.35
N LYS A 185 8.13 -8.84 -4.67
CA LYS A 185 8.13 -9.68 -3.47
C LYS A 185 7.16 -10.84 -3.68
N VAL A 186 7.60 -12.05 -3.38
CA VAL A 186 6.81 -13.28 -3.48
C VAL A 186 6.91 -14.03 -2.15
N ASP A 187 5.77 -14.29 -1.50
CA ASP A 187 5.73 -15.23 -0.38
C ASP A 187 5.62 -16.66 -0.91
N VAL A 188 6.55 -17.53 -0.50
CA VAL A 188 6.63 -18.91 -1.01
C VAL A 188 5.50 -19.80 -0.51
N ASP A 189 4.84 -19.44 0.59
CA ASP A 189 3.65 -20.15 1.06
C ASP A 189 2.37 -19.74 0.33
N GLU A 190 2.36 -18.56 -0.31
CA GLU A 190 1.26 -18.10 -1.16
C GLU A 190 1.45 -18.60 -2.60
N LEU A 191 2.58 -18.29 -3.26
CA LEU A 191 2.84 -18.64 -4.67
C LEU A 191 3.76 -19.85 -4.79
N LYS A 192 3.31 -21.00 -4.27
CA LYS A 192 4.07 -22.26 -4.26
C LYS A 192 4.53 -22.70 -5.65
N GLU A 193 3.76 -22.42 -6.69
CA GLU A 193 4.13 -22.70 -8.09
C GLU A 193 5.31 -21.84 -8.57
N VAL A 194 5.37 -20.54 -8.23
CA VAL A 194 6.48 -19.66 -8.60
C VAL A 194 7.73 -20.02 -7.79
N ALA A 195 7.57 -20.33 -6.50
CA ALA A 195 8.66 -20.83 -5.67
C ALA A 195 9.27 -22.13 -6.22
N ALA A 196 8.44 -23.03 -6.77
CA ALA A 196 8.90 -24.25 -7.44
C ALA A 196 9.56 -23.97 -8.81
N GLU A 197 8.98 -23.10 -9.64
CA GLU A 197 9.50 -22.69 -10.96
C GLU A 197 10.91 -22.11 -10.85
N TYR A 198 11.13 -21.21 -9.88
CA TYR A 198 12.43 -20.56 -9.65
C TYR A 198 13.41 -21.38 -8.79
N LYS A 199 12.93 -22.50 -8.21
CA LYS A 199 13.67 -23.44 -7.34
C LYS A 199 14.18 -22.78 -6.06
N ILE A 200 13.25 -22.27 -5.26
CA ILE A 200 13.54 -21.62 -3.98
C ILE A 200 13.65 -22.66 -2.87
N GLU A 201 14.86 -22.87 -2.36
CA GLU A 201 15.19 -23.84 -1.32
C GLU A 201 15.43 -23.19 0.07
N ALA A 202 15.54 -21.86 0.12
CA ALA A 202 15.79 -21.09 1.34
C ALA A 202 15.27 -19.65 1.20
N MET A 203 14.90 -19.04 2.33
CA MET A 203 14.40 -17.65 2.39
C MET A 203 15.21 -16.82 3.40
N PRO A 204 15.47 -15.52 3.13
CA PRO A 204 15.14 -14.83 1.88
C PRO A 204 16.08 -15.26 0.75
N THR A 205 15.55 -15.35 -0.48
CA THR A 205 16.36 -15.56 -1.69
C THR A 205 16.03 -14.47 -2.70
N PHE A 206 17.06 -13.78 -3.17
CA PHE A 206 16.95 -12.72 -4.15
C PHE A 206 17.32 -13.23 -5.54
N HIS A 207 16.49 -12.92 -6.54
CA HIS A 207 16.74 -13.28 -7.93
C HIS A 207 16.76 -12.04 -8.82
N PHE A 208 17.86 -11.89 -9.57
CA PHE A 208 18.07 -10.80 -10.52
C PHE A 208 17.77 -11.34 -11.92
N ILE A 209 16.83 -10.72 -12.63
CA ILE A 209 16.35 -11.18 -13.93
C ILE A 209 16.40 -10.02 -14.93
N ARG A 210 16.93 -10.28 -16.12
CA ARG A 210 16.91 -9.33 -17.26
C ARG A 210 16.51 -10.10 -18.52
N ASN A 211 15.65 -9.51 -19.35
CA ASN A 211 15.08 -10.11 -20.57
C ASN A 211 14.31 -11.44 -20.36
N GLY A 212 14.03 -11.81 -19.11
CA GLY A 212 13.45 -13.10 -18.71
C GLY A 212 14.47 -14.16 -18.24
N GLU A 213 15.77 -13.86 -18.23
CA GLU A 213 16.82 -14.79 -17.79
C GLU A 213 17.37 -14.40 -16.40
N LYS A 214 17.57 -15.40 -15.52
CA LYS A 214 18.13 -15.20 -14.16
C LYS A 214 19.64 -14.99 -14.23
N ILE A 215 20.07 -13.73 -14.11
CA ILE A 215 21.47 -13.29 -14.27
C ILE A 215 22.30 -13.35 -12.98
N GLN A 216 21.67 -13.30 -11.79
CA GLN A 216 22.34 -13.54 -10.50
C GLN A 216 21.34 -13.99 -9.43
N THR A 217 21.85 -14.58 -8.35
CA THR A 217 21.10 -14.95 -7.14
C THR A 217 21.91 -14.55 -5.91
N VAL A 218 21.24 -14.14 -4.83
CA VAL A 218 21.81 -13.93 -3.49
C VAL A 218 20.92 -14.68 -2.50
N VAL A 219 21.51 -15.47 -1.59
CA VAL A 219 20.75 -16.32 -0.65
C VAL A 219 21.04 -15.94 0.80
N GLY A 220 19.99 -15.80 1.59
CA GLY A 220 20.03 -15.35 2.98
C GLY A 220 20.01 -13.81 3.10
N ALA A 221 19.86 -13.33 4.34
CA ALA A 221 19.77 -11.91 4.69
C ALA A 221 21.14 -11.19 4.64
N ARG A 222 21.89 -11.35 3.54
CA ARG A 222 23.24 -10.81 3.34
C ARG A 222 23.17 -9.38 2.79
N LYS A 223 23.06 -8.39 3.69
CA LYS A 223 22.83 -6.98 3.32
C LYS A 223 23.87 -6.44 2.33
N GLU A 224 25.14 -6.68 2.59
CA GLU A 224 26.26 -6.12 1.82
C GLU A 224 26.34 -6.75 0.42
N GLU A 225 26.14 -8.07 0.34
CA GLU A 225 26.11 -8.81 -0.93
C GLU A 225 24.89 -8.44 -1.78
N LEU A 226 23.73 -8.27 -1.15
CA LEU A 226 22.51 -7.81 -1.81
C LEU A 226 22.69 -6.41 -2.39
N VAL A 227 23.12 -5.44 -1.57
CA VAL A 227 23.35 -4.04 -2.00
C VAL A 227 24.35 -3.97 -3.16
N ALA A 228 25.53 -4.58 -3.01
CA ALA A 228 26.55 -4.58 -4.06
C ALA A 228 26.05 -5.23 -5.36
N THR A 229 25.19 -6.24 -5.27
CA THR A 229 24.59 -6.89 -6.44
C THR A 229 23.53 -6.02 -7.12
N ILE A 230 22.72 -5.27 -6.36
CA ILE A 230 21.77 -4.29 -6.92
C ILE A 230 22.54 -3.20 -7.67
N GLU A 231 23.51 -2.55 -7.02
CA GLU A 231 24.24 -1.42 -7.62
C GLU A 231 25.00 -1.84 -8.89
N LYS A 232 25.65 -3.02 -8.87
CA LYS A 232 26.30 -3.66 -10.03
C LYS A 232 25.35 -3.82 -11.22
N HIS A 233 24.17 -4.41 -11.03
CA HIS A 233 23.28 -4.74 -12.15
C HIS A 233 22.45 -3.56 -12.63
N VAL A 234 22.10 -2.62 -11.75
CA VAL A 234 21.48 -1.36 -12.15
C VAL A 234 22.42 -0.53 -13.01
N ALA A 235 23.69 -0.36 -12.60
CA ALA A 235 24.71 0.35 -13.39
C ALA A 235 24.99 -0.32 -14.76
N ALA A 236 24.78 -1.64 -14.87
CA ALA A 236 24.88 -2.38 -16.12
C ALA A 236 23.61 -2.32 -17.00
N THR A 237 22.75 -1.30 -16.84
CA THR A 237 21.56 -1.08 -17.69
C THR A 237 21.88 -0.02 -18.75
N PRO A 238 21.81 -0.34 -20.06
CA PRO A 238 21.91 0.68 -21.10
C PRO A 238 20.72 1.66 -21.00
N ALA A 239 20.97 2.96 -21.14
CA ALA A 239 19.90 3.94 -21.26
C ALA A 239 19.27 3.82 -22.65
N THR A 240 18.10 3.20 -22.74
CA THR A 240 17.34 3.08 -24.00
C THR A 240 16.94 4.46 -24.52
N ALA A 241 17.17 4.71 -25.80
CA ALA A 241 17.13 6.05 -26.37
C ALA A 241 15.74 6.70 -26.36
N THR A 242 15.72 8.03 -26.17
CA THR A 242 14.57 8.89 -26.51
C THR A 242 14.28 8.80 -28.01
N ALA A 243 13.12 8.26 -28.37
CA ALA A 243 12.64 8.27 -29.74
C ALA A 243 12.04 9.64 -30.08
N SER A 244 12.70 10.39 -30.97
CA SER A 244 12.14 11.58 -31.61
C SER A 244 11.56 11.21 -32.97
N ALA A 245 10.31 11.61 -33.23
CA ALA A 245 9.65 11.63 -34.54
C ALA A 245 8.61 12.77 -34.54
#